data_AF-A0A093Y021-F1
#
_entry.id   AF-A0A093Y021-F1
#
_cell.length_a   1.000
_cell.length_b   1.000
_cell.length_c   1.000
_cell.angle_alpha   90.00
_cell.angle_beta   90.00
_cell.angle_gamma   90.00
#
_symmetry.space_group_name_H-M   'P 1'
#
loop_
_entity.id
_entity.type
_entity.pdbx_description
1 polymer ?
#
loop_
_entity_poly.entity_id
_entity_poly.type
_entity_poly.pdbx_seq_one_letter_code
_entity_poly.pdbx_strand_id
1 'polypeptide(L)'
;MFGVYNGTAVDVSLLIDHVGSYIAEEMGGVTVPIERNLVLGVSLGGHAAWQVLFAEPRVEAGVVVIGCPDYIRVMSDRARLSKLSTYTHDAGSSFLGSRDFPSSLLAAVQKWDPRGILFGAREIPSRPPTEESPREEARLKDILDARVRGKSVLVCSGGADKLVPYKASEPLLGWLKAQHQNGAGRLRSDN
;
A
#
# COMPACT_ATOMS: atom_id res chain seq x y z
N MET A 1 2.69 -15.89 -0.52
CA MET A 1 3.39 -14.60 -0.40
C MET A 1 2.47 -13.51 0.15
N PHE A 2 1.38 -13.14 -0.55
CA PHE A 2 0.45 -12.09 -0.07
C PHE A 2 -0.05 -12.28 1.37
N GLY A 3 -0.38 -13.51 1.77
CA GLY A 3 -0.80 -13.80 3.14
C GLY A 3 0.23 -13.43 4.21
N VAL A 4 1.52 -13.43 3.88
CA VAL A 4 2.58 -12.98 4.79
C VAL A 4 2.55 -11.45 4.93
N TYR A 5 2.30 -10.72 3.83
CA TYR A 5 2.23 -9.25 3.88
C TYR A 5 1.07 -8.79 4.76
N ASN A 6 -0.10 -9.42 4.54
CA ASN A 6 -1.31 -9.12 5.29
C ASN A 6 -1.22 -9.61 6.74
N GLY A 7 -0.72 -10.83 6.96
CA GLY A 7 -0.48 -11.37 8.30
C GLY A 7 0.42 -10.45 9.12
N THR A 8 1.55 -10.01 8.57
CA THR A 8 2.43 -9.05 9.24
C THR A 8 1.72 -7.73 9.55
N ALA A 9 0.88 -7.21 8.66
CA ALA A 9 0.14 -5.98 8.93
C ALA A 9 -0.87 -6.14 10.08
N VAL A 10 -1.56 -7.28 10.14
CA VAL A 10 -2.46 -7.64 11.25
C VAL A 10 -1.68 -7.81 12.54
N ASP A 11 -0.55 -8.53 12.50
CA ASP A 11 0.30 -8.76 13.67
C ASP A 11 0.84 -7.44 14.23
N VAL A 12 1.19 -6.47 13.36
CA VAL A 12 1.60 -5.12 13.82
C VAL A 12 0.47 -4.42 14.57
N SER A 13 -0.77 -4.47 14.08
CA SER A 13 -1.91 -3.90 14.81
C SER A 13 -2.13 -4.56 16.18
N LEU A 14 -2.00 -5.88 16.26
CA LEU A 14 -2.07 -6.63 17.53
C LEU A 14 -0.90 -6.26 18.46
N LEU A 15 0.30 -6.10 17.93
CA LEU A 15 1.45 -5.65 18.72
C LEU A 15 1.23 -4.24 19.28
N ILE A 16 0.61 -3.32 18.53
CA ILE A 16 0.27 -1.99 19.04
C ILE A 16 -0.75 -2.08 20.20
N ASP A 17 -1.68 -3.04 20.17
CA ASP A 17 -2.61 -3.26 21.29
C ASP A 17 -1.88 -3.73 22.57
N HIS A 18 -0.80 -4.50 22.42
CA HIS A 18 -0.14 -5.18 23.53
C HIS A 18 1.21 -4.56 23.95
N VAL A 19 1.81 -3.68 23.16
CA VAL A 19 3.12 -3.09 23.49
C VAL A 19 3.10 -2.35 24.83
N GLY A 20 1.99 -1.73 25.19
CA GLY A 20 1.81 -1.09 26.49
C GLY A 20 1.95 -2.05 27.68
N SER A 21 1.46 -3.30 27.56
CA SER A 21 1.60 -4.28 28.64
C SER A 21 3.05 -4.74 28.82
N TYR A 22 3.78 -4.93 27.72
CA TYR A 22 5.20 -5.31 27.79
C TYR A 22 6.05 -4.19 28.41
N ILE A 23 5.76 -2.92 28.08
CA ILE A 23 6.45 -1.78 28.69
C ILE A 23 6.14 -1.70 30.19
N ALA A 24 4.87 -1.88 30.58
CA ALA A 24 4.48 -1.82 31.99
C ALA A 24 5.15 -2.93 32.82
N GLU A 25 5.27 -4.14 32.26
CA GLU A 25 5.99 -5.26 32.89
C GLU A 25 7.45 -4.90 33.17
N GLU A 26 8.16 -4.38 32.16
CA GLU A 26 9.57 -3.96 32.29
C GLU A 26 9.75 -2.79 33.28
N MET A 27 8.74 -1.91 33.38
CA MET A 27 8.77 -0.70 34.22
C MET A 27 8.13 -0.90 35.61
N GLY A 28 8.03 -2.14 36.10
CA GLY A 28 7.55 -2.42 37.47
C GLY A 28 6.08 -2.07 37.70
N GLY A 29 5.25 -2.18 36.66
CA GLY A 29 3.82 -1.87 36.66
C GLY A 29 3.48 -0.43 36.26
N VAL A 30 4.47 0.41 35.96
CA VAL A 30 4.23 1.79 35.51
C VAL A 30 3.82 1.80 34.04
N THR A 31 2.61 2.25 33.75
CA THR A 31 2.13 2.44 32.37
C THR A 31 2.53 3.82 31.86
N VAL A 32 3.27 3.86 30.74
CA VAL A 32 3.59 5.09 30.01
C VAL A 32 2.73 5.20 28.75
N PRO A 33 2.20 6.41 28.43
CA PRO A 33 1.40 6.61 27.23
C PRO A 33 2.28 6.51 25.97
N ILE A 34 1.79 5.80 24.96
CA ILE A 34 2.41 5.75 23.63
C ILE A 34 1.82 6.87 22.80
N GLU A 35 2.60 7.93 22.60
CA GLU A 35 2.11 9.13 21.89
C GLU A 35 2.00 8.91 20.38
N ARG A 36 2.93 8.16 19.77
CA ARG A 36 3.02 8.00 18.32
C ARG A 36 3.48 6.61 17.95
N ASN A 37 2.88 6.07 16.88
CA ASN A 37 3.35 4.82 16.26
C ASN A 37 3.90 5.12 14.87
N LEU A 38 5.09 4.59 14.60
CA LEU A 38 5.78 4.68 13.31
C LEU A 38 6.02 3.27 12.78
N VAL A 39 5.88 3.08 11.47
CA VAL A 39 6.18 1.78 10.84
C VAL A 39 7.40 1.87 9.93
N LEU A 40 8.34 0.94 10.08
CA LEU A 40 9.45 0.79 9.14
C LEU A 40 9.43 -0.61 8.56
N GLY A 41 9.58 -0.70 7.25
CA GLY A 41 9.58 -1.98 6.54
C GLY A 41 10.64 -2.03 5.45
N VAL A 42 11.36 -3.16 5.38
CA VAL A 42 12.36 -3.44 4.33
C VAL A 42 11.95 -4.67 3.52
N SER A 43 11.97 -4.58 2.20
CA SER A 43 11.65 -5.67 1.26
C SER A 43 10.25 -6.24 1.53
N LEU A 44 10.14 -7.50 1.97
CA LEU A 44 8.88 -8.10 2.43
C LEU A 44 8.19 -7.21 3.47
N GLY A 45 8.94 -6.69 4.45
CA GLY A 45 8.43 -5.76 5.45
C GLY A 45 8.00 -4.43 4.83
N GLY A 46 8.60 -4.00 3.72
CA GLY A 46 8.20 -2.80 2.99
C GLY A 46 6.82 -2.95 2.33
N HIS A 47 6.50 -4.15 1.81
CA HIS A 47 5.15 -4.45 1.34
C HIS A 47 4.13 -4.46 2.49
N ALA A 48 4.50 -5.06 3.63
CA ALA A 48 3.64 -5.07 4.82
C ALA A 48 3.44 -3.65 5.38
N ALA A 49 4.48 -2.81 5.41
CA ALA A 49 4.39 -1.42 5.86
C ALA A 49 3.40 -0.60 5.04
N TRP A 50 3.31 -0.83 3.73
CA TRP A 50 2.27 -0.24 2.89
C TRP A 50 0.85 -0.64 3.31
N GLN A 51 0.64 -1.91 3.68
CA GLN A 51 -0.66 -2.37 4.19
C GLN A 51 -0.95 -1.78 5.57
N VAL A 52 0.05 -1.72 6.48
CA VAL A 52 -0.08 -1.07 7.79
C VAL A 52 -0.48 0.39 7.63
N LEU A 53 0.17 1.14 6.75
CA LEU A 53 -0.14 2.56 6.50
C LEU A 53 -1.60 2.78 6.06
N PHE A 54 -2.21 1.83 5.34
CA PHE A 54 -3.60 1.90 4.91
C PHE A 54 -4.60 1.30 5.91
N ALA A 55 -4.16 0.35 6.75
CA ALA A 55 -5.05 -0.42 7.62
C ALA A 55 -5.08 0.09 9.06
N GLU A 56 -3.95 0.60 9.58
CA GLU A 56 -3.77 0.94 10.99
C GLU A 56 -3.88 2.47 11.22
N PRO A 57 -5.01 2.95 11.77
CA PRO A 57 -5.21 4.38 12.01
C PRO A 57 -4.21 4.96 13.01
N ARG A 58 -3.70 4.18 13.97
CA ARG A 58 -2.77 4.66 15.02
C ARG A 58 -1.35 4.93 14.53
N VAL A 59 -0.98 4.47 13.34
CA VAL A 59 0.34 4.72 12.73
C VAL A 59 0.34 6.06 12.01
N GLU A 60 1.21 6.98 12.40
CA GLU A 60 1.22 8.36 11.87
C GLU A 60 2.20 8.55 10.71
N ALA A 61 3.25 7.74 10.65
CA ALA A 61 4.18 7.80 9.54
C ALA A 61 4.89 6.47 9.31
N GLY A 62 5.47 6.33 8.12
CA GLY A 62 6.24 5.15 7.79
C GLY A 62 7.41 5.35 6.84
N VAL A 63 8.39 4.46 6.97
CA VAL A 63 9.54 4.35 6.09
C VAL A 63 9.46 3.03 5.36
N VAL A 64 9.30 3.08 4.04
CA VAL A 64 9.21 1.92 3.17
C VAL A 64 10.49 1.81 2.36
N VAL A 65 11.31 0.80 2.66
CA VAL A 65 12.52 0.50 1.91
C VAL A 65 12.26 -0.70 1.00
N ILE A 66 12.44 -0.53 -0.31
CA ILE A 66 12.29 -1.55 -1.35
C ILE A 66 10.99 -2.37 -1.22
N GLY A 67 9.88 -1.67 -0.93
CA GLY A 67 8.53 -2.23 -0.82
C GLY A 67 7.59 -1.64 -1.87
N CYS A 68 6.66 -2.45 -2.37
CA CYS A 68 5.70 -2.04 -3.40
C CYS A 68 4.26 -2.01 -2.87
N PRO A 69 3.49 -0.92 -3.11
CA PRO A 69 2.07 -0.82 -2.76
C PRO A 69 1.12 -1.40 -3.82
N ASP A 70 1.66 -2.07 -4.84
CA ASP A 70 0.92 -2.71 -5.94
C ASP A 70 1.37 -4.17 -6.08
N TYR A 71 0.67 -5.06 -5.38
CA TYR A 71 0.97 -6.49 -5.44
C TYR A 71 0.68 -7.09 -6.81
N ILE A 72 -0.38 -6.62 -7.49
CA ILE A 72 -0.78 -7.09 -8.81
C ILE A 72 0.38 -6.91 -9.78
N ARG A 73 0.94 -5.70 -9.86
CA ARG A 73 2.00 -5.36 -10.81
C ARG A 73 3.30 -6.12 -10.53
N VAL A 74 3.66 -6.31 -9.26
CA VAL A 74 4.81 -7.16 -8.87
C VAL A 74 4.62 -8.60 -9.33
N MET A 75 3.45 -9.18 -9.08
CA MET A 75 3.18 -10.58 -9.43
C MET A 75 3.02 -10.78 -10.94
N SER A 76 2.41 -9.85 -11.66
CA SER A 76 2.34 -9.87 -13.12
C SER A 76 3.74 -9.78 -13.75
N ASP A 77 4.62 -8.91 -13.25
CA ASP A 77 6.00 -8.80 -13.75
C ASP A 77 6.79 -10.09 -13.48
N ARG A 78 6.59 -10.71 -12.31
CA ARG A 78 7.20 -12.01 -11.98
C ARG A 78 6.65 -13.13 -12.85
N ALA A 79 5.35 -13.18 -13.11
CA ALA A 79 4.75 -14.17 -14.01
C ALA A 79 5.32 -14.07 -15.43
N ARG A 80 5.51 -12.83 -15.92
CA ARG A 80 6.19 -12.54 -17.18
C ARG A 80 7.63 -13.04 -17.21
N LEU A 81 8.43 -12.69 -16.19
CA LEU A 81 9.85 -13.05 -16.10
C LEU A 81 10.06 -14.57 -15.95
N SER A 82 9.16 -15.23 -15.23
CA SER A 82 9.15 -16.69 -15.04
C SER A 82 8.51 -17.45 -16.20
N LYS A 83 8.03 -16.75 -17.24
CA LYS A 83 7.39 -17.35 -18.43
C LYS A 83 6.22 -18.28 -18.07
N LEU A 84 5.40 -17.89 -17.09
CA LEU A 84 4.21 -18.68 -16.73
C LEU A 84 3.24 -18.71 -17.91
N SER A 85 2.70 -19.89 -18.22
CA SER A 85 1.81 -20.07 -19.37
C SER A 85 0.54 -19.21 -19.29
N THR A 86 0.05 -18.97 -18.06
CA THR A 86 -1.09 -18.09 -17.75
C THR A 86 -0.80 -16.61 -18.03
N TYR A 87 0.46 -16.24 -18.22
CA TYR A 87 0.86 -14.91 -18.65
C TYR A 87 1.24 -14.89 -20.13
N THR A 88 2.07 -15.84 -20.59
CA THR A 88 2.63 -15.79 -21.94
C THR A 88 1.61 -16.11 -23.03
N HIS A 89 0.53 -16.82 -22.72
CA HIS A 89 -0.52 -17.18 -23.68
C HIS A 89 -1.16 -15.95 -24.34
N ASP A 90 -1.36 -14.86 -23.58
CA ASP A 90 -2.09 -13.68 -24.03
C ASP A 90 -1.49 -12.37 -23.49
N ALA A 91 -0.19 -12.38 -23.23
CA ALA A 91 0.55 -11.28 -22.62
C ALA A 91 -0.05 -10.79 -21.27
N GLY A 92 -0.75 -11.67 -20.55
CA GLY A 92 -1.26 -11.43 -19.21
C GLY A 92 -2.68 -10.91 -19.15
N SER A 93 -3.41 -10.80 -20.26
CA SER A 93 -4.79 -10.30 -20.25
C SER A 93 -5.74 -11.17 -19.39
N SER A 94 -5.48 -12.48 -19.31
CA SER A 94 -6.23 -13.41 -18.46
C SER A 94 -5.47 -13.84 -17.20
N PHE A 95 -4.35 -13.17 -16.88
CA PHE A 95 -3.54 -13.56 -15.72
C PHE A 95 -4.31 -13.43 -14.41
N LEU A 96 -5.05 -12.33 -14.21
CA LEU A 96 -5.90 -12.13 -13.05
C LEU A 96 -7.14 -13.02 -13.14
N GLY A 97 -7.34 -13.88 -12.13
CA GLY A 97 -8.37 -14.92 -12.14
C GLY A 97 -7.87 -16.26 -12.69
N SER A 98 -6.64 -16.34 -13.19
CA SER A 98 -6.02 -17.60 -13.61
C SER A 98 -5.64 -18.49 -12.42
N ARG A 99 -5.18 -19.72 -12.69
CA ARG A 99 -4.64 -20.60 -11.63
C ARG A 99 -3.42 -20.03 -10.88
N ASP A 100 -2.65 -19.16 -11.54
CA ASP A 100 -1.43 -18.56 -10.96
C ASP A 100 -1.73 -17.23 -10.25
N PHE A 101 -2.93 -16.67 -10.45
CA PHE A 101 -3.46 -15.55 -9.69
C PHE A 101 -4.98 -15.73 -9.47
N PRO A 102 -5.39 -16.65 -8.59
CA PRO A 102 -6.79 -17.06 -8.45
C PRO A 102 -7.68 -15.92 -7.94
N SER A 103 -8.98 -15.98 -8.24
CA SER A 103 -9.96 -14.96 -7.85
C SER A 103 -10.03 -14.72 -6.33
N SER A 104 -9.76 -15.75 -5.52
CA SER A 104 -9.67 -15.61 -4.06
C SER A 104 -8.48 -14.76 -3.62
N LEU A 105 -7.34 -14.90 -4.28
CA LEU A 105 -6.18 -14.03 -4.07
C LEU A 105 -6.50 -12.61 -4.54
N LEU A 106 -7.15 -12.45 -5.70
CA LEU A 106 -7.55 -11.14 -6.19
C LEU A 106 -8.49 -10.43 -5.20
N ALA A 107 -9.48 -11.12 -4.66
CA ALA A 107 -10.37 -10.57 -3.64
C ALA A 107 -9.62 -10.12 -2.37
N ALA A 108 -8.64 -10.91 -1.92
CA ALA A 108 -7.79 -10.53 -0.79
C ALA A 108 -6.95 -9.28 -1.09
N VAL A 109 -6.38 -9.20 -2.29
CA VAL A 109 -5.59 -8.04 -2.75
C VAL A 109 -6.46 -6.78 -2.82
N GLN A 110 -7.66 -6.88 -3.38
CA GLN A 110 -8.62 -5.76 -3.44
C GLN A 110 -9.05 -5.26 -2.06
N LYS A 111 -8.97 -6.11 -1.04
CA LYS A 111 -9.33 -5.77 0.34
C LYS A 111 -8.18 -5.12 1.13
N TRP A 112 -6.94 -5.52 0.88
CA TRP A 112 -5.81 -5.22 1.79
C TRP A 112 -4.62 -4.51 1.13
N ASP A 113 -4.41 -4.67 -0.17
CA ASP A 113 -3.32 -4.01 -0.89
C ASP A 113 -3.72 -2.56 -1.23
N PRO A 114 -2.85 -1.55 -1.06
CA PRO A 114 -3.20 -0.16 -1.33
C PRO A 114 -3.75 0.07 -2.75
N ARG A 115 -3.09 -0.48 -3.77
CA ARG A 115 -3.58 -0.42 -5.16
C ARG A 115 -4.92 -1.12 -5.31
N GLY A 116 -5.09 -2.26 -4.66
CA GLY A 116 -6.32 -3.05 -4.69
C GLY A 116 -7.51 -2.28 -4.09
N ILE A 117 -7.30 -1.64 -2.94
CA ILE A 117 -8.31 -0.82 -2.24
C ILE A 117 -8.74 0.37 -3.11
N LEU A 118 -7.78 1.05 -3.74
CA LEU A 118 -8.06 2.24 -4.53
C LEU A 118 -8.72 1.89 -5.88
N PHE A 119 -8.20 0.90 -6.61
CA PHE A 119 -8.55 0.71 -8.03
C PHE A 119 -9.12 -0.69 -8.36
N GLY A 120 -9.19 -1.61 -7.40
CA GLY A 120 -9.67 -2.96 -7.63
C GLY A 120 -8.70 -3.76 -8.52
N ALA A 121 -9.22 -4.31 -9.63
CA ALA A 121 -8.42 -4.94 -10.69
C ALA A 121 -8.15 -4.00 -11.89
N ARG A 122 -8.76 -2.81 -11.92
CA ARG A 122 -8.68 -1.86 -13.06
C ARG A 122 -7.34 -1.16 -13.07
N GLU A 123 -6.85 -0.77 -14.24
CA GLU A 123 -5.62 0.03 -14.37
C GLU A 123 -5.66 1.33 -13.57
N ILE A 124 -4.48 1.77 -13.12
CA ILE A 124 -4.34 3.04 -12.40
C ILE A 124 -4.49 4.17 -13.42
N PRO A 125 -5.42 5.13 -13.23
CA PRO A 125 -5.59 6.25 -14.14
C PRO A 125 -4.30 7.05 -14.29
N SER A 126 -3.94 7.39 -15.53
CA SER A 126 -2.74 8.20 -15.84
C SER A 126 -2.88 9.66 -15.43
N ARG A 127 -4.11 10.12 -15.14
CA ARG A 127 -4.42 11.47 -14.67
C ARG A 127 -5.24 11.38 -13.37
N PRO A 128 -5.10 12.36 -12.44
CA PRO A 128 -6.02 12.50 -11.32
C PRO A 128 -7.47 12.54 -11.83
N PRO A 129 -8.45 11.92 -11.14
CA PRO A 129 -9.85 12.09 -11.51
C PRO A 129 -10.16 13.59 -11.44
N THR A 130 -10.47 14.19 -12.58
CA THR A 130 -11.09 15.52 -12.65
C THR A 130 -12.18 15.45 -13.72
N GLU A 131 -13.38 15.87 -13.31
CA GLU A 131 -14.61 16.09 -14.09
C GLU A 131 -15.26 14.88 -14.80
N GLU A 132 -14.52 13.83 -15.18
CA GLU A 132 -15.05 12.72 -15.98
C GLU A 132 -15.86 11.68 -15.17
N SER A 133 -15.72 11.65 -13.83
CA SER A 133 -16.53 10.76 -12.96
C SER A 133 -16.61 11.27 -11.50
N PRO A 134 -17.54 12.18 -11.18
CA PRO A 134 -17.66 12.77 -9.84
C PRO A 134 -17.86 11.74 -8.71
N ARG A 135 -18.56 10.63 -9.02
CA ARG A 135 -18.80 9.56 -8.04
C ARG A 135 -17.51 8.82 -7.67
N GLU A 136 -16.65 8.58 -8.64
CA GLU A 136 -15.38 7.87 -8.40
C GLU A 136 -14.39 8.77 -7.65
N GLU A 137 -14.36 10.06 -7.99
CA GLU A 137 -13.57 11.05 -7.28
C GLU A 137 -13.96 11.11 -5.80
N ALA A 138 -15.26 11.23 -5.50
CA ALA A 138 -15.76 11.23 -4.12
C ALA A 138 -15.38 9.95 -3.37
N ARG A 139 -15.56 8.77 -4.00
CA ARG A 139 -15.20 7.48 -3.41
C ARG A 139 -13.71 7.41 -3.07
N LEU A 140 -12.83 7.82 -3.99
CA LEU A 140 -11.39 7.80 -3.78
C LEU A 140 -10.97 8.77 -2.68
N LYS A 141 -11.57 9.97 -2.65
CA LYS A 141 -11.34 10.95 -1.59
C LYS A 141 -11.74 10.38 -0.22
N ASP A 142 -12.91 9.77 -0.10
CA ASP A 142 -13.37 9.20 1.17
C ASP A 142 -12.44 8.09 1.67
N ILE A 143 -11.94 7.25 0.76
CA ILE A 143 -10.96 6.21 1.09
C ILE A 143 -9.64 6.84 1.56
N LEU A 144 -9.09 7.80 0.82
CA LEU A 144 -7.83 8.44 1.20
C LEU A 144 -7.95 9.16 2.54
N ASP A 145 -9.10 9.82 2.76
CA ASP A 145 -9.41 10.51 4.00
C ASP A 145 -9.48 9.55 5.18
N ALA A 146 -10.11 8.40 5.01
CA ALA A 146 -10.25 7.40 6.06
C ALA A 146 -8.97 6.60 6.31
N ARG A 147 -8.12 6.41 5.29
CA ARG A 147 -6.98 5.48 5.39
C ARG A 147 -5.64 6.16 5.61
N VAL A 148 -5.38 7.30 4.97
CA VAL A 148 -4.01 7.87 4.89
C VAL A 148 -3.92 9.37 5.14
N ARG A 149 -5.04 10.05 5.44
CA ARG A 149 -5.03 11.47 5.80
C ARG A 149 -4.08 11.74 6.96
N GLY A 150 -3.22 12.76 6.79
CA GLY A 150 -2.28 13.20 7.82
C GLY A 150 -1.06 12.29 8.00
N LYS A 151 -1.00 11.14 7.32
CA LYS A 151 0.15 10.24 7.43
C LYS A 151 1.32 10.73 6.56
N SER A 152 2.54 10.62 7.10
CA SER A 152 3.77 10.93 6.36
C SER A 152 4.47 9.66 5.90
N VAL A 153 4.92 9.60 4.65
CA VAL A 153 5.54 8.38 4.10
C VAL A 153 6.85 8.72 3.38
N LEU A 154 7.93 8.07 3.79
CA LEU A 154 9.21 8.08 3.10
C LEU A 154 9.37 6.76 2.34
N VAL A 155 9.59 6.85 1.03
CA VAL A 155 9.80 5.68 0.16
C VAL A 155 11.23 5.67 -0.36
N CYS A 156 11.95 4.59 -0.07
CA CYS A 156 13.35 4.38 -0.44
C CYS A 156 13.44 3.18 -1.41
N SER A 157 13.62 3.46 -2.71
CA SER A 157 13.75 2.41 -3.73
C SER A 157 14.98 2.67 -4.61
N GLY A 158 15.70 1.61 -4.96
CA GLY A 158 16.84 1.69 -5.88
C GLY A 158 16.42 1.46 -7.34
N GLY A 159 16.87 2.29 -8.27
CA GLY A 159 16.57 2.13 -9.71
C GLY A 159 17.15 0.85 -10.33
N ALA A 160 18.19 0.28 -9.71
CA ALA A 160 18.81 -0.98 -10.12
C ALA A 160 18.21 -2.23 -9.45
N ASP A 161 17.23 -2.07 -8.55
CA ASP A 161 16.57 -3.20 -7.87
C ASP A 161 15.76 -4.03 -8.88
N LYS A 162 16.11 -5.31 -9.01
CA LYS A 162 15.45 -6.27 -9.91
C LYS A 162 14.45 -7.17 -9.16
N LEU A 163 14.49 -7.21 -7.84
CA LEU A 163 13.65 -8.07 -6.99
C LEU A 163 12.32 -7.41 -6.65
N VAL A 164 12.36 -6.11 -6.35
CA VAL A 164 11.20 -5.23 -6.14
C VAL A 164 11.40 -3.97 -6.96
N PRO A 165 11.22 -4.04 -8.29
CA PRO A 165 11.60 -2.95 -9.17
C PRO A 165 10.69 -1.73 -8.98
N TYR A 166 11.28 -0.53 -8.87
CA TYR A 166 10.55 0.72 -8.63
C TYR A 166 9.40 0.97 -9.63
N LYS A 167 9.58 0.55 -10.89
CA LYS A 167 8.56 0.60 -11.97
C LYS A 167 7.21 -0.05 -11.58
N ALA A 168 7.20 -0.95 -10.61
CA ALA A 168 5.99 -1.59 -10.11
C ALA A 168 5.22 -0.64 -9.17
N SER A 169 5.92 0.19 -8.40
CA SER A 169 5.32 1.16 -7.49
C SER A 169 5.03 2.50 -8.16
N GLU A 170 5.83 2.85 -9.17
CA GLU A 170 5.83 4.17 -9.83
C GLU A 170 4.44 4.71 -10.20
N PRO A 171 3.51 3.96 -10.83
CA PRO A 171 2.22 4.52 -11.20
C PRO A 171 1.38 4.92 -9.99
N LEU A 172 1.33 4.06 -8.95
CA LEU A 172 0.56 4.37 -7.75
C LEU A 172 1.20 5.50 -6.95
N LEU A 173 2.53 5.51 -6.84
CA LEU A 173 3.24 6.58 -6.14
C LEU A 173 3.11 7.92 -6.86
N GLY A 174 3.19 7.93 -8.18
CA GLY A 174 2.94 9.12 -8.99
C GLY A 174 1.52 9.64 -8.78
N TRP A 175 0.53 8.74 -8.78
CA TRP A 175 -0.87 9.09 -8.52
C TRP A 175 -1.08 9.66 -7.11
N LEU A 176 -0.55 9.00 -6.07
CA LEU A 176 -0.66 9.47 -4.68
C LEU A 176 0.01 10.84 -4.48
N LYS A 177 1.17 11.07 -5.11
CA LYS A 177 1.85 12.38 -5.09
C LYS A 177 0.99 13.47 -5.74
N ALA A 178 0.37 13.18 -6.89
CA ALA A 178 -0.52 14.12 -7.54
C ALA A 178 -1.76 14.44 -6.67
N GLN A 179 -2.34 13.44 -5.99
CA GLN A 179 -3.44 13.69 -5.03
C GLN A 179 -3.01 14.57 -3.86
N HIS A 180 -1.81 14.34 -3.31
CA HIS A 180 -1.27 15.17 -2.23
C HIS A 180 -1.08 16.63 -2.67
N GLN A 181 -0.53 16.85 -3.87
CA GLN A 181 -0.34 18.19 -4.43
C GLN A 181 -1.67 18.91 -4.71
N ASN A 182 -2.66 18.19 -5.27
CA ASN A 182 -3.99 18.74 -5.53
C ASN A 182 -4.74 19.09 -4.23
N GLY A 183 -4.57 18.28 -3.16
CA GLY A 183 -5.13 18.56 -1.84
C GLY A 183 -4.44 19.73 -1.12
N ALA A 184 -3.14 19.92 -1.33
CA ALA A 184 -2.38 21.06 -0.81
C ALA A 184 -2.66 22.36 -1.60
N GLY A 185 -3.10 22.26 -2.85
CA GLY A 185 -3.30 23.37 -3.80
C GLY A 185 -4.55 24.24 -3.61
N ARG A 186 -5.28 24.14 -2.49
CA ARG A 186 -6.37 25.08 -2.13
C ARG A 186 -6.02 26.04 -0.99
N LEU A 187 -4.77 26.07 -0.55
CA LEU A 187 -4.27 27.04 0.41
C LEU A 187 -3.40 28.09 -0.30
N ARG A 188 -4.03 29.25 -0.52
CA ARG A 188 -3.45 30.59 -0.76
C ARG A 188 -2.38 30.72 -1.86
N SER A 189 -2.83 31.20 -3.02
CA SER A 189 -2.02 32.10 -3.83
C SER A 189 -2.20 33.53 -3.29
N ASP A 190 -1.37 33.91 -2.33
CA ASP A 190 -1.04 35.33 -2.09
C ASP A 190 0.45 35.48 -2.39
N ASN A 191 0.74 35.91 -3.63
CA ASN A 191 1.73 36.93 -4.00
C ASN A 191 1.67 37.16 -5.51
#